data_AF-A0A6J1U4V5-F1
#
_entry.id   AF-A0A6J1U4V5-F1
#
_cell.length_a   1.000
_cell.length_b   1.000
_cell.length_c   1.000
_cell.angle_alpha   90.00
_cell.angle_beta   90.00
_cell.angle_gamma   90.00
#
_symmetry.space_group_name_H-M   'P 1'
#
loop_
_entity.id
_entity.type
_entity.pdbx_description
1 polymer ?
#
loop_
_entity_poly.entity_id
_entity_poly.type
_entity_poly.pdbx_seq_one_letter_code
_entity_poly.pdbx_strand_id
1 'polypeptide(L)'
;MSSLEVVTFPVVVASSRQRFNLAKNKSRTGEFTFRGKIELARSKVDNSSPDAQTHHYFKVSKIQDAQRRVGLLQQENNSLCVRLANIYRGSGMVDCWNEYQQKSVFRQKRNIELVRISLENQAILKRLRDRKATYDRKEYEKDWQNSRSYMRNTSRFPVPNQEKLNNVRNGKPLRTTRNTQSS
;
A
#
# COMPACT_ATOMS: atom_id res chain seq x y z
N MET A 1 -47.78 16.08 0.39
CA MET A 1 -46.95 16.62 1.49
C MET A 1 -47.36 15.88 2.76
N SER A 2 -46.81 14.68 2.98
CA SER A 2 -47.21 13.81 4.09
C SER A 2 -46.59 14.31 5.40
N SER A 3 -47.45 14.65 6.35
CA SER A 3 -47.12 14.94 7.75
C SER A 3 -46.31 13.78 8.34
N LEU A 4 -44.99 13.95 8.48
CA LEU A 4 -44.16 13.07 9.27
C LEU A 4 -44.42 13.41 10.75
N GLU A 5 -45.33 12.67 11.38
CA GLU A 5 -45.41 12.66 12.84
C GLU A 5 -44.13 12.00 13.38
N VAL A 6 -43.15 12.84 13.72
CA VAL A 6 -41.93 12.38 14.41
C VAL A 6 -42.33 12.06 15.84
N VAL A 7 -42.69 10.79 16.08
CA VAL A 7 -42.84 10.23 17.42
C VAL A 7 -41.46 10.26 18.09
N THR A 8 -41.16 11.39 18.73
CA THR A 8 -39.89 11.60 19.41
C THR A 8 -40.03 11.02 20.80
N PHE A 9 -39.52 9.81 21.01
CA PHE A 9 -39.40 9.25 22.36
C PHE A 9 -38.38 10.08 23.16
N PRO A 10 -38.63 10.37 24.45
CA PRO A 10 -37.68 11.12 25.26
C PRO A 10 -36.36 10.34 25.33
N VAL A 11 -35.33 10.91 24.73
CA VAL A 11 -33.96 10.40 24.79
C VAL A 11 -33.51 10.54 26.24
N VAL A 12 -33.51 9.44 26.99
CA VAL A 12 -32.93 9.39 28.33
C VAL A 12 -31.42 9.37 28.17
N VAL A 13 -30.84 10.56 27.96
CA VAL A 13 -29.41 10.75 28.16
C VAL A 13 -29.18 10.50 29.64
N ALA A 14 -28.63 9.35 29.98
CA ALA A 14 -28.05 9.11 31.29
C ALA A 14 -26.84 10.04 31.42
N SER A 15 -27.09 11.34 31.66
CA SER A 15 -26.08 12.15 32.32
C SER A 15 -25.86 11.43 33.65
N SER A 16 -24.64 10.96 33.91
CA SER A 16 -24.32 10.21 35.13
C SER A 16 -24.45 11.08 36.41
N ARG A 17 -25.16 12.21 36.33
CA ARG A 17 -25.21 13.29 37.32
C ARG A 17 -26.59 13.93 37.49
N GLN A 18 -27.66 13.46 36.85
CA GLN A 18 -29.01 13.87 37.25
C GLN A 18 -29.58 12.87 38.26
N ARG A 19 -29.12 12.99 39.51
CA ARG A 19 -29.94 12.53 40.63
C ARG A 19 -31.17 13.42 40.61
N PHE A 20 -32.34 12.87 40.30
CA PHE A 20 -33.59 13.50 40.68
C PHE A 20 -33.60 13.55 42.21
N ASN A 21 -33.08 14.64 42.77
CA ASN A 21 -33.31 14.94 44.17
C ASN A 21 -34.80 15.29 44.22
N LEU A 22 -35.65 14.29 44.51
CA LEU A 22 -36.96 14.58 45.05
C LEU A 22 -36.70 15.45 46.27
N ALA A 23 -37.03 16.73 46.19
CA ALA A 23 -36.84 17.66 47.29
C ALA A 23 -37.53 17.04 48.50
N LYS A 24 -36.74 16.50 49.43
CA LYS A 24 -37.25 16.15 50.75
C LYS A 24 -37.66 17.48 51.35
N ASN A 25 -38.95 17.78 51.28
CA ASN A 25 -39.52 18.86 52.05
C ASN A 25 -39.10 18.60 53.49
N LYS A 26 -38.17 19.41 54.00
CA LYS A 26 -37.83 19.43 55.42
C LYS A 26 -39.10 19.91 56.12
N SER A 27 -39.94 18.98 56.53
CA SER A 27 -40.99 19.27 57.50
C SER A 27 -40.30 19.61 58.81
N ARG A 28 -40.10 20.93 59.01
CA ARG A 28 -40.21 21.65 60.28
C ARG A 28 -39.63 20.88 61.48
N THR A 29 -38.33 21.00 61.67
CA THR A 29 -37.66 20.71 62.96
C THR A 29 -38.18 21.70 64.00
N GLY A 30 -39.28 21.36 64.66
CA GLY A 30 -39.60 21.81 66.00
C GLY A 30 -39.50 20.60 66.92
N GLU A 31 -38.86 20.75 68.07
CA GLU A 31 -38.82 19.72 69.11
C GLU A 31 -40.24 19.32 69.49
N PHE A 32 -40.64 18.09 69.10
CA PHE A 32 -41.91 17.51 69.49
C PHE A 32 -41.68 16.54 70.64
N THR A 33 -41.90 17.01 71.87
CA THR A 33 -42.04 16.17 73.06
C THR A 33 -43.06 15.05 72.79
N PHE A 34 -42.74 13.81 73.19
CA PHE A 34 -43.54 12.61 72.92
C PHE A 34 -45.03 12.73 73.32
N ARG A 35 -45.34 13.54 74.35
CA ARG A 35 -46.72 13.74 74.85
C ARG A 35 -47.64 14.54 73.91
N GLY A 36 -47.12 15.56 73.21
CA GLY A 36 -47.93 16.37 72.28
C GLY A 36 -48.33 15.62 71.00
N LYS A 37 -47.63 14.53 70.65
CA LYS A 37 -47.97 13.71 69.47
C LYS A 37 -49.22 12.88 69.66
N ILE A 38 -49.53 12.48 70.91
CA ILE A 38 -50.72 11.69 71.24
C ILE A 38 -51.96 12.59 71.19
N GLU A 39 -51.87 13.84 71.65
CA GLU A 39 -52.97 14.81 71.63
C GLU A 39 -53.32 15.30 70.21
N LEU A 40 -52.34 15.30 69.29
CA LEU A 40 -52.54 15.66 67.88
C LEU A 40 -52.82 14.44 66.97
N ALA A 41 -52.77 13.23 67.52
CA ALA A 41 -53.01 12.00 66.76
C ALA A 41 -54.50 11.91 66.42
N ARG A 42 -54.85 12.22 65.17
CA ARG A 42 -56.18 11.95 64.63
C ARG A 42 -56.26 10.46 64.27
N SER A 43 -57.34 9.78 64.65
CA SER A 43 -57.66 8.43 64.18
C SER A 43 -58.00 8.48 62.69
N LYS A 44 -56.98 8.58 61.85
CA LYS A 44 -57.10 8.58 60.39
C LYS A 44 -56.53 7.28 59.86
N VAL A 45 -57.39 6.45 59.27
CA VAL A 45 -56.96 5.31 58.46
C VAL A 45 -56.34 5.89 57.20
N ASP A 46 -55.08 5.56 56.92
CA ASP A 46 -54.44 5.97 55.68
C ASP A 46 -55.10 5.23 54.51
N ASN A 47 -55.79 5.99 53.66
CA ASN A 47 -56.46 5.51 52.45
C ASN A 47 -55.72 5.95 51.19
N SER A 48 -54.52 6.52 51.33
CA SER A 48 -53.71 6.96 50.21
C SER A 48 -53.21 5.74 49.43
N SER A 49 -53.29 5.80 48.11
CA SER A 49 -52.72 4.75 47.28
C SER A 49 -51.21 4.66 47.52
N PRO A 50 -50.64 3.44 47.55
CA PRO A 50 -49.20 3.27 47.71
C PRO A 50 -48.45 3.95 46.55
N ASP A 51 -47.27 4.49 46.85
CA ASP A 51 -46.46 5.17 45.84
C ASP A 51 -46.11 4.21 44.69
N ALA A 52 -46.38 4.63 43.47
CA ALA A 52 -46.17 3.82 42.29
C ALA A 52 -44.66 3.75 41.98
N GLN A 53 -44.03 2.63 42.33
CA GLN A 53 -42.61 2.44 42.08
C GLN A 53 -42.34 2.35 40.56
N THR A 54 -41.75 3.40 40.00
CA THR A 54 -41.50 3.56 38.55
C THR A 54 -40.74 2.39 37.93
N HIS A 55 -39.83 1.76 38.67
CA HIS A 55 -39.00 0.66 38.20
C HIS A 55 -39.74 -0.68 38.02
N HIS A 56 -40.96 -0.82 38.56
CA HIS A 56 -41.82 -1.97 38.26
C HIS A 56 -42.42 -1.89 36.86
N TYR A 57 -42.75 -0.68 36.40
CA TYR A 57 -43.35 -0.42 35.10
C TYR A 57 -42.30 -0.22 34.01
N PHE A 58 -41.20 0.46 34.33
CA PHE A 58 -40.14 0.77 33.38
C PHE A 58 -38.85 0.04 33.71
N LYS A 59 -38.48 -0.91 32.84
CA LYS A 59 -37.20 -1.61 32.90
C LYS A 59 -36.11 -0.75 32.23
N VAL A 60 -35.60 0.24 32.96
CA VAL A 60 -34.63 1.25 32.46
C VAL A 60 -33.43 0.61 31.74
N SER A 61 -32.87 -0.48 32.28
CA SER A 61 -31.75 -1.20 31.65
C SER A 61 -32.09 -1.70 30.24
N LYS A 62 -33.30 -2.27 30.04
CA LYS A 62 -33.75 -2.74 28.73
C LYS A 62 -33.94 -1.62 27.72
N ILE A 63 -34.46 -0.47 28.19
CA ILE A 63 -34.63 0.72 27.36
C ILE A 63 -33.26 1.27 26.93
N GLN A 64 -32.29 1.30 27.85
CA GLN A 64 -30.91 1.72 27.56
C GLN A 64 -30.20 0.76 26.59
N ASP A 65 -30.37 -0.56 26.76
CA ASP A 65 -29.86 -1.56 25.82
C ASP A 65 -30.43 -1.37 24.41
N ALA A 66 -31.75 -1.16 24.31
CA ALA A 66 -32.42 -0.90 23.03
C ALA A 66 -31.89 0.38 22.38
N GLN A 67 -31.74 1.46 23.15
CA GLN A 67 -31.21 2.73 22.67
C GLN A 67 -29.74 2.60 22.20
N ARG A 68 -28.90 1.86 22.93
CA ARG A 68 -27.53 1.56 22.50
C ARG A 68 -27.51 0.80 21.18
N ARG A 69 -28.36 -0.23 21.03
CA ARG A 69 -28.47 -0.99 19.78
C ARG A 69 -28.87 -0.11 18.60
N VAL A 70 -29.88 0.75 18.78
CA VAL A 70 -30.32 1.70 17.74
C VAL A 70 -29.20 2.69 17.40
N GLY A 71 -28.46 3.17 18.39
CA GLY A 71 -27.31 4.05 18.16
C GLY A 71 -26.21 3.41 17.32
N LEU A 72 -25.87 2.15 17.60
CA LEU A 72 -24.90 1.39 16.81
C LEU A 72 -25.37 1.20 15.36
N LEU A 73 -26.62 0.76 15.18
CA LEU A 73 -27.21 0.60 13.84
C LEU A 73 -27.20 1.90 13.06
N GLN A 74 -27.52 3.03 13.69
CA GLN A 74 -27.50 4.33 13.03
C GLN A 74 -26.09 4.74 12.62
N GLN A 75 -25.09 4.48 13.47
CA GLN A 75 -23.69 4.76 13.16
C GLN A 75 -23.20 3.91 11.97
N GLU A 76 -23.52 2.62 11.96
CA GLU A 76 -23.19 1.70 10.86
C GLU A 76 -23.87 2.12 9.56
N ASN A 77 -25.16 2.45 9.61
CA ASN A 77 -25.92 2.94 8.46
C ASN A 77 -25.33 4.25 7.92
N ASN A 78 -24.98 5.20 8.79
CA ASN A 78 -24.34 6.44 8.38
C ASN A 78 -22.98 6.17 7.71
N SER A 79 -22.16 5.29 8.30
CA SER A 79 -20.87 4.88 7.73
C SER A 79 -21.03 4.25 6.35
N LEU A 80 -22.03 3.37 6.19
CA LEU A 80 -22.37 2.73 4.92
C LEU A 80 -22.83 3.76 3.89
N CYS A 81 -23.74 4.67 4.24
CA CYS A 81 -24.21 5.74 3.37
C CYS A 81 -23.07 6.63 2.88
N VAL A 82 -22.11 6.97 3.75
CA VAL A 82 -20.91 7.74 3.36
C VAL A 82 -20.08 6.95 2.34
N ARG A 83 -19.82 5.67 2.59
CA ARG A 83 -19.08 4.81 1.64
C ARG A 83 -19.80 4.69 0.29
N LEU A 84 -21.11 4.46 0.31
CA LEU A 84 -21.93 4.37 -0.90
C LEU A 84 -21.97 5.70 -1.66
N ALA A 85 -22.09 6.83 -0.97
CA ALA A 85 -22.04 8.15 -1.58
C ALA A 85 -20.68 8.42 -2.23
N ASN A 86 -19.59 7.99 -1.60
CA ASN A 86 -18.25 8.11 -2.17
C ASN A 86 -18.09 7.24 -3.42
N ILE A 87 -18.61 6.00 -3.40
CA ILE A 87 -18.61 5.11 -4.58
C ILE A 87 -19.47 5.71 -5.71
N TYR A 88 -20.65 6.25 -5.39
CA TYR A 88 -21.58 6.81 -6.37
C TYR A 88 -21.05 8.10 -7.00
N ARG A 89 -20.38 8.96 -6.21
CA ARG A 89 -19.78 10.22 -6.69
C ARG A 89 -18.43 10.01 -7.37
N GLY A 90 -17.67 9.01 -6.96
CA GLY A 90 -16.36 8.71 -7.53
C GLY A 90 -16.48 8.06 -8.91
N SER A 91 -15.54 8.36 -9.82
CA SER A 91 -15.30 7.46 -10.95
C SER A 91 -14.74 6.16 -10.39
N GLY A 92 -15.29 5.00 -10.75
CA GLY A 92 -14.84 3.70 -10.25
C GLY A 92 -13.33 3.52 -10.39
N MET A 93 -12.57 3.82 -9.34
CA MET A 93 -11.14 3.55 -9.28
C MET A 93 -10.99 2.07 -8.99
N VAL A 94 -10.38 1.37 -9.94
CA VAL A 94 -9.96 -0.02 -9.73
C VAL A 94 -8.60 0.03 -9.04
N ASP A 95 -8.52 -0.44 -7.80
CA ASP A 95 -7.28 -0.56 -7.01
C ASP A 95 -6.45 -1.80 -7.40
N CYS A 96 -6.68 -2.35 -8.60
CA CYS A 96 -6.03 -3.58 -9.07
C CYS A 96 -4.54 -3.43 -9.40
N TRP A 97 -3.95 -2.27 -9.15
CA TRP A 97 -2.52 -2.04 -9.24
C TRP A 97 -1.86 -2.65 -8.00
N ASN A 98 -1.77 -3.98 -7.98
CA ASN A 98 -0.95 -4.66 -7.00
C ASN A 98 0.51 -4.40 -7.35
N GLU A 99 1.18 -3.52 -6.60
CA GLU A 99 2.63 -3.30 -6.64
C GLU A 99 3.39 -4.52 -6.08
N TYR A 100 3.03 -5.73 -6.52
CA TYR A 100 3.66 -6.95 -6.08
C TYR A 100 5.04 -7.05 -6.71
N GLN A 101 6.06 -6.68 -5.92
CA GLN A 101 7.43 -7.03 -6.25
C GLN A 101 7.65 -8.51 -5.94
N GLN A 102 7.92 -9.30 -6.98
CA GLN A 102 8.30 -10.71 -6.81
C GLN A 102 9.50 -10.83 -5.87
N LYS A 103 9.25 -11.38 -4.67
CA LYS A 103 10.30 -11.68 -3.69
C LYS A 103 10.88 -13.04 -4.03
N SER A 104 12.08 -13.06 -4.62
CA SER A 104 12.83 -14.31 -4.79
C SER A 104 13.89 -14.44 -3.70
N VAL A 105 13.99 -15.62 -3.10
CA VAL A 105 14.97 -15.97 -2.06
C VAL A 105 16.41 -15.76 -2.56
N PHE A 106 16.63 -15.90 -3.87
CA PHE A 106 17.94 -15.76 -4.50
C PHE A 106 18.24 -14.37 -5.09
N ARG A 107 17.36 -13.38 -4.91
CA ARG A 107 17.55 -12.02 -5.46
C ARG A 107 18.85 -11.40 -4.95
N GLN A 108 19.12 -11.52 -3.66
CA GLN A 108 20.32 -10.95 -3.05
C GLN A 108 21.59 -11.61 -3.57
N LYS A 109 21.60 -12.96 -3.65
CA LYS A 109 22.73 -13.72 -4.19
C LYS A 109 23.00 -13.35 -5.66
N ARG A 110 21.95 -13.26 -6.48
CA ARG A 110 22.05 -12.85 -7.88
C ARG A 110 22.61 -11.43 -8.01
N ASN A 111 22.17 -10.49 -7.18
CA ASN A 111 22.68 -9.11 -7.21
C ASN A 111 24.17 -9.05 -6.86
N ILE A 112 24.61 -9.81 -5.85
CA ILE A 112 26.02 -9.91 -5.47
C ILE A 112 26.86 -10.48 -6.63
N GLU A 113 26.39 -11.57 -7.26
CA GLU A 113 27.06 -12.16 -8.41
C GLU A 113 27.11 -11.21 -9.61
N LEU A 114 26.03 -10.49 -9.91
CA LEU A 114 25.98 -9.50 -10.98
C LEU A 114 26.99 -8.37 -10.77
N VAL A 115 27.14 -7.88 -9.54
CA VAL A 115 28.15 -6.87 -9.19
C VAL A 115 29.55 -7.45 -9.37
N ARG A 116 29.80 -8.67 -8.87
CA ARG A 116 31.10 -9.35 -9.02
C ARG A 116 31.51 -9.48 -10.49
N ILE A 117 30.61 -10.00 -11.32
CA ILE A 117 30.82 -10.18 -12.77
C ILE A 117 31.06 -8.83 -13.44
N SER A 118 30.31 -7.80 -13.07
CA SER A 118 30.46 -6.46 -13.66
C SER A 118 31.83 -5.86 -13.36
N LEU A 119 32.33 -6.00 -12.12
CA LEU A 119 33.66 -5.53 -11.73
C LEU A 119 34.76 -6.32 -12.45
N GLU A 120 34.62 -7.64 -12.54
CA GLU A 120 35.55 -8.50 -13.27
C GLU A 120 35.63 -8.12 -14.75
N ASN A 121 34.48 -7.90 -15.38
CA ASN A 121 34.37 -7.46 -16.77
C ASN A 121 35.02 -6.08 -16.98
N GLN A 122 34.83 -5.13 -16.06
CA GLN A 122 35.50 -3.82 -16.12
C GLN A 122 37.02 -3.96 -16.02
N ALA A 123 37.53 -4.85 -15.16
CA ALA A 123 38.96 -5.11 -15.05
C ALA A 123 39.54 -5.77 -16.31
N ILE A 124 38.78 -6.68 -16.96
CA ILE A 124 39.14 -7.26 -18.26
C ILE A 124 39.20 -6.16 -19.33
N LEU A 125 38.16 -5.33 -19.43
CA LEU A 125 38.09 -4.25 -20.41
C LEU A 125 39.24 -3.25 -20.24
N LYS A 126 39.59 -2.91 -18.99
CA LYS A 126 40.74 -2.05 -18.71
C LYS A 126 42.04 -2.68 -19.21
N ARG A 127 42.27 -3.96 -18.91
CA ARG A 127 43.45 -4.69 -19.41
C ARG A 127 43.53 -4.74 -20.94
N LEU A 128 42.39 -4.95 -21.61
CA LEU A 128 42.32 -4.95 -23.07
C LEU A 128 42.61 -3.57 -23.66
N ARG A 129 42.10 -2.51 -23.02
CA ARG A 129 42.31 -1.12 -23.46
C ARG A 129 43.75 -0.66 -23.25
N ASP A 130 44.34 -1.00 -22.12
CA ASP A 130 45.70 -0.58 -21.76
C ASP A 130 46.77 -1.33 -22.58
N ARG A 131 46.43 -2.52 -23.09
CA ARG A 131 47.34 -3.33 -23.90
C ARG A 131 47.54 -2.69 -25.28
N LYS A 132 48.74 -2.15 -25.51
CA LYS A 132 49.19 -1.70 -26.83
C LYS A 132 49.50 -2.90 -27.73
N ALA A 133 49.35 -2.71 -29.04
CA ALA A 133 49.77 -3.72 -30.02
C ALA A 133 51.26 -4.02 -29.86
N THR A 134 51.62 -5.31 -29.81
CA THR A 134 53.02 -5.75 -29.67
C THR A 134 53.86 -5.48 -30.91
N TYR A 135 53.22 -5.22 -32.06
CA TYR A 135 53.88 -4.97 -33.33
C TYR A 135 53.57 -3.56 -33.83
N ASP A 136 54.59 -2.85 -34.31
CA ASP A 136 54.37 -1.59 -35.02
C ASP A 136 53.98 -1.89 -36.47
N ARG A 137 52.71 -1.66 -36.79
CA ARG A 137 52.18 -1.83 -38.14
C ARG A 137 52.99 -1.06 -39.19
N LYS A 138 53.53 0.11 -38.86
CA LYS A 138 54.29 0.93 -39.82
C LYS A 138 55.66 0.32 -40.12
N GLU A 139 56.36 -0.16 -39.10
CA GLU A 139 57.65 -0.84 -39.28
C GLU A 139 57.48 -2.14 -40.05
N TYR A 140 56.49 -2.96 -39.70
CA TYR A 140 56.20 -4.20 -40.43
C TYR A 140 55.81 -3.96 -41.89
N GLU A 141 55.06 -2.89 -42.18
CA GLU A 141 54.73 -2.50 -43.55
C GLU A 141 56.00 -2.11 -44.33
N LYS A 142 56.91 -1.37 -43.69
CA LYS A 142 58.18 -0.99 -44.30
C LYS A 142 59.08 -2.20 -44.55
N ASP A 143 59.18 -3.11 -43.59
CA ASP A 143 59.94 -4.35 -43.73
C ASP A 143 59.35 -5.26 -44.80
N TRP A 144 58.02 -5.31 -44.91
CA TRP A 144 57.32 -6.03 -45.96
C TRP A 144 57.63 -5.43 -47.34
N GLN A 145 57.59 -4.11 -47.49
CA GLN A 145 57.96 -3.42 -48.73
C GLN A 145 59.43 -3.62 -49.10
N ASN A 146 60.33 -3.53 -48.12
CA ASN A 146 61.76 -3.80 -48.31
C ASN A 146 62.01 -5.24 -48.79
N SER A 147 61.41 -6.22 -48.12
CA SER A 147 61.49 -7.64 -48.49
C SER A 147 60.99 -7.88 -49.92
N ARG A 148 59.94 -7.16 -50.32
CA ARG A 148 59.38 -7.22 -51.67
C ARG A 148 60.28 -6.57 -52.72
N SER A 149 60.94 -5.47 -52.36
CA SER A 149 61.96 -4.82 -53.21
C SER A 149 63.16 -5.74 -53.42
N TYR A 150 63.69 -6.35 -52.35
CA TYR A 150 64.76 -7.34 -52.43
C TYR A 150 64.38 -8.52 -53.32
N MET A 151 63.19 -9.09 -53.13
CA MET A 151 62.69 -10.18 -53.96
C MET A 151 62.57 -9.80 -55.44
N ARG A 152 62.11 -8.58 -55.76
CA ARG A 152 62.07 -8.11 -57.14
C ARG A 152 63.47 -7.97 -57.74
N ASN A 153 64.43 -7.48 -56.97
CA ASN A 153 65.79 -7.22 -57.43
C ASN A 153 66.63 -8.50 -57.59
N THR A 154 66.42 -9.51 -56.75
CA THR A 154 67.16 -10.78 -56.79
C THR A 154 66.49 -11.86 -57.63
N SER A 155 65.23 -11.66 -58.02
CA SER A 155 64.49 -12.62 -58.82
C SER A 155 64.97 -12.62 -60.28
N ARG A 156 65.32 -13.82 -60.77
CA ARG A 156 65.63 -14.06 -62.18
C ARG A 156 64.40 -13.94 -63.10
N PHE A 157 63.19 -14.03 -62.53
CA PHE A 157 61.93 -14.03 -63.26
C PHE A 157 61.03 -12.84 -62.87
N PRO A 158 60.10 -12.40 -63.73
CA PRO A 158 59.19 -11.30 -63.41
C PRO A 158 58.31 -11.63 -62.19
N VAL A 159 58.43 -10.85 -61.11
CA VAL A 159 57.59 -11.03 -59.92
C VAL A 159 56.16 -10.52 -60.24
N PRO A 160 55.11 -11.35 -60.05
CA PRO A 160 53.73 -10.97 -60.34
C PRO A 160 53.28 -9.74 -59.54
N ASN A 161 52.55 -8.84 -60.20
CA ASN A 161 52.03 -7.64 -59.55
C ASN A 161 50.89 -8.01 -58.58
N GLN A 162 51.09 -7.79 -57.27
CA GLN A 162 50.15 -8.25 -56.24
C GLN A 162 48.82 -7.51 -56.26
N GLU A 163 48.77 -6.27 -56.74
CA GLU A 163 47.51 -5.53 -56.92
C GLU A 163 46.56 -6.27 -57.87
N LYS A 164 47.11 -6.89 -58.93
CA LYS A 164 46.33 -7.70 -59.86
C LYS A 164 45.84 -9.01 -59.22
N LEU A 165 46.62 -9.63 -58.33
CA LEU A 165 46.23 -10.86 -57.63
C LEU A 165 45.21 -10.62 -56.50
N ASN A 166 45.33 -9.51 -55.78
CA ASN A 166 44.43 -9.14 -54.69
C ASN A 166 43.05 -8.74 -55.20
N ASN A 167 42.97 -8.03 -56.35
CA ASN A 167 41.68 -7.73 -57.00
C ASN A 167 40.95 -9.00 -57.46
N VAL A 168 41.68 -10.02 -57.94
CA VAL A 168 41.10 -11.32 -58.32
C VAL A 168 40.62 -12.12 -57.10
N ARG A 169 41.24 -11.96 -55.92
CA ARG A 169 40.82 -12.60 -54.66
C ARG A 169 39.61 -11.91 -54.03
N ASN A 170 39.59 -10.58 -54.00
CA ASN A 170 38.50 -9.80 -53.40
C ASN A 170 37.21 -9.84 -54.25
N GLY A 171 37.30 -10.19 -55.53
CA GLY A 171 36.14 -10.40 -56.41
C GLY A 171 35.43 -11.76 -56.24
N LYS A 172 35.92 -12.66 -55.38
CA LYS A 172 35.26 -13.95 -55.11
C LYS A 172 34.38 -13.84 -53.86
N PRO A 173 33.05 -13.80 -53.97
CA PRO A 173 32.18 -13.72 -52.81
C PRO A 173 32.29 -15.01 -51.98
N LEU A 174 32.55 -14.85 -50.68
CA LEU A 174 32.51 -15.93 -49.71
C LEU A 174 31.04 -16.35 -49.52
N ARG A 175 30.63 -17.44 -50.20
CA ARG A 175 29.27 -17.97 -50.14
C ARG A 175 28.97 -18.48 -48.73
N THR A 176 28.36 -17.64 -47.90
CA THR A 176 27.82 -18.05 -46.59
C THR A 176 26.36 -18.41 -46.77
N THR A 177 26.06 -19.71 -46.81
CA THR A 177 24.68 -20.20 -46.73
C THR A 177 24.22 -20.10 -45.28
N ARG A 178 23.54 -19.00 -44.92
CA ARG A 178 22.72 -18.97 -43.69
C ARG A 178 21.31 -19.40 -44.05
N ASN A 179 20.99 -20.65 -43.78
CA ASN A 179 19.61 -21.13 -43.73
C ASN A 179 19.01 -20.67 -42.40
N THR A 180 18.25 -19.57 -42.42
CA THR A 180 17.27 -19.26 -41.37
C THR A 180 15.98 -19.97 -41.73
N GLN A 181 15.72 -21.11 -41.09
CA GLN A 181 14.39 -21.69 -41.02
C GLN A 181 13.61 -20.94 -39.93
N SER A 182 12.56 -20.24 -40.34
CA SER A 182 11.52 -19.70 -39.47
C SER A 182 10.53 -20.82 -39.14
N SER A 183 10.31 -21.06 -37.85
CA SER A 183 9.13 -21.75 -37.30
C SER A 183 8.52 -20.87 -36.22
#